data_AF-X1H1P2-F1
#
_entry.id   AF-X1H1P2-F1
#
_cell.length_a   1.000
_cell.length_b   1.000
_cell.length_c   1.000
_cell.angle_alpha   90.00
_cell.angle_beta   90.00
_cell.angle_gamma   90.00
#
_symmetry.space_group_name_H-M   'P 1'
#
loop_
_entity.id
_entity.type
_entity.pdbx_description
1 polymer ?
#
loop_
_entity_poly.entity_id
_entity_poly.type
_entity_poly.pdbx_seq_one_letter_code
_entity_poly.pdbx_strand_id
1 'polypeptide(L)'
;MRRVSLRLMCILLFSCVLSGTPAATAEAASSHKPQHTDVFVSGTDGYHTYRIPALIVTSKDTLLAFCEGRKKSRSDSGDIDLLLKRSENAGKTWSKQYVVWNDIGNTCGNPCPVVDQQTGTIWLLMTWNRGDDREGAIKKNTGRDTRRVRVSRSDDDGATWSKPAEIT
;
A
#
# COMPACT_ATOMS: atom_id res chain seq x y z
N MET A 1 20.21 73.32 -2.73
CA MET A 1 19.81 71.89 -2.60
C MET A 1 20.25 71.45 -1.21
N ARG A 2 19.48 70.93 -0.26
CA ARG A 2 18.08 70.51 -0.12
C ARG A 2 17.55 71.14 1.19
N ARG A 3 16.30 71.60 1.21
CA ARG A 3 15.68 72.20 2.42
C ARG A 3 14.97 71.12 3.24
N VAL A 4 15.12 71.24 4.56
CA VAL A 4 14.36 70.56 5.61
C VAL A 4 12.88 70.93 5.50
N SER A 5 11.97 69.97 5.69
CA SER A 5 10.55 70.25 5.95
C SER A 5 10.04 69.33 7.04
N LEU A 6 9.84 69.91 8.21
CA LEU A 6 9.10 69.37 9.34
C LEU A 6 7.61 69.43 8.96
N ARG A 7 6.91 68.30 8.95
CA ARG A 7 5.45 68.28 8.78
C ARG A 7 4.77 67.72 10.04
N LEU A 8 3.88 68.58 10.52
CA LEU A 8 3.01 68.50 11.67
C LEU A 8 2.19 67.19 11.69
N MET A 9 2.19 66.51 12.82
CA MET A 9 1.38 65.31 13.05
C MET A 9 -0.04 65.74 13.43
N CYS A 10 -0.97 65.69 12.47
CA CYS A 10 -2.41 65.78 12.76
C CYS A 10 -2.88 64.43 13.30
N ILE A 11 -3.31 64.42 14.55
CA ILE A 11 -4.05 63.31 15.16
C ILE A 11 -5.44 63.30 14.53
N LEU A 12 -5.66 62.41 13.56
CA LEU A 12 -7.00 62.08 13.08
C LEU A 12 -7.54 60.94 13.94
N LEU A 13 -8.52 61.27 14.78
CA LEU A 13 -9.39 60.32 15.46
C LEU A 13 -10.18 59.55 14.39
N PHE A 14 -9.68 58.39 13.97
CA PHE A 14 -10.45 57.46 13.15
C PHE A 14 -11.32 56.63 14.08
N SER A 15 -12.62 56.92 14.07
CA SER A 15 -13.65 56.11 14.70
C SER A 15 -13.55 54.68 14.16
N CYS A 16 -13.25 53.75 15.06
CA CYS A 16 -13.25 52.33 14.77
C CYS A 16 -14.70 51.89 14.54
N VAL A 17 -15.15 51.88 13.28
CA VAL A 17 -16.38 51.20 12.90
C VAL A 17 -16.05 49.72 12.95
N LEU A 18 -16.50 49.02 14.00
CA LEU A 18 -16.48 47.56 14.05
C LEU A 18 -17.43 47.05 12.96
N SER A 19 -16.93 46.89 11.74
CA SER A 19 -17.53 46.01 10.76
C SER A 19 -17.43 44.60 11.29
N GLY A 20 -18.51 44.11 11.89
CA GLY A 20 -18.64 42.73 12.31
C GLY A 20 -18.45 41.82 11.10
N THR A 21 -17.28 41.22 10.98
CA THR A 21 -17.07 40.06 10.11
C THR A 21 -18.03 38.98 10.59
N PRO A 22 -18.93 38.45 9.74
CA PRO A 22 -19.65 37.24 10.10
C PRO A 22 -18.59 36.17 10.36
N ALA A 23 -18.61 35.61 11.58
CA ALA A 23 -17.78 34.49 11.93
C ALA A 23 -17.96 33.42 10.85
N ALA A 24 -16.87 33.05 10.18
CA ALA A 24 -16.86 31.90 9.30
C ALA A 24 -17.38 30.72 10.13
N THR A 25 -18.57 30.24 9.77
CA THR A 25 -19.10 29.00 10.33
C THR A 25 -18.09 27.93 9.95
N ALA A 26 -17.33 27.47 10.95
CA ALA A 26 -16.51 26.27 10.82
C ALA A 26 -17.47 25.16 10.38
N GLU A 27 -17.37 24.79 9.10
CA GLU A 27 -18.10 23.66 8.55
C GLU A 27 -17.72 22.45 9.39
N ALA A 28 -18.69 21.95 10.15
CA ALA A 28 -18.46 20.87 11.10
C ALA A 28 -17.85 19.70 10.34
N ALA A 29 -16.61 19.33 10.71
CA ALA A 29 -15.92 18.18 10.14
C ALA A 29 -16.86 16.98 10.21
N SER A 30 -17.35 16.51 9.05
CA SER A 30 -18.22 15.35 8.96
C SER A 30 -17.53 14.15 9.62
N SER A 31 -18.11 13.66 10.71
CA SER A 31 -17.65 12.46 11.41
C SER A 31 -17.95 11.20 10.58
N HIS A 32 -17.19 11.01 9.50
CA HIS A 32 -17.25 9.78 8.73
C HIS A 32 -16.79 8.63 9.62
N LYS A 33 -17.70 7.71 9.95
CA LYS A 33 -17.34 6.48 10.63
C LYS A 33 -16.40 5.66 9.73
N PRO A 34 -15.33 5.07 10.26
CA PRO A 34 -14.48 4.17 9.49
C PRO A 34 -15.33 3.06 8.86
N GLN A 35 -15.16 2.83 7.56
CA GLN A 35 -15.76 1.68 6.88
C GLN A 35 -14.81 0.49 6.95
N HIS A 36 -15.37 -0.71 7.13
CA HIS A 36 -14.63 -1.96 7.14
C HIS A 36 -15.09 -2.84 5.98
N THR A 37 -14.17 -3.54 5.35
CA THR A 37 -14.47 -4.48 4.27
C THR A 37 -13.46 -5.62 4.33
N ASP A 38 -13.96 -6.85 4.36
CA ASP A 38 -13.12 -8.03 4.31
C ASP A 38 -12.66 -8.28 2.86
N VAL A 39 -11.38 -8.02 2.59
CA VAL A 39 -10.81 -8.19 1.23
C VAL A 39 -10.47 -9.66 0.97
N PHE A 40 -9.91 -10.34 1.97
CA PHE A 40 -9.55 -11.76 1.94
C PHE A 40 -10.12 -12.47 3.17
N VAL A 41 -10.86 -13.57 2.95
CA VAL A 41 -11.56 -14.29 4.02
C VAL A 41 -11.02 -15.72 4.11
N SER A 42 -10.49 -16.12 5.26
CA SER A 42 -9.92 -17.47 5.43
C SER A 42 -10.94 -18.55 5.10
N GLY A 43 -10.53 -19.58 4.35
CA GLY A 43 -11.39 -20.67 3.92
C GLY A 43 -12.14 -20.40 2.59
N THR A 44 -12.00 -19.22 2.00
CA THR A 44 -12.57 -18.91 0.67
C THR A 44 -11.52 -18.97 -0.44
N ASP A 45 -11.98 -19.02 -1.69
CA ASP A 45 -11.16 -18.89 -2.90
C ASP A 45 -9.97 -19.87 -2.99
N GLY A 46 -10.07 -21.02 -2.30
CA GLY A 46 -9.08 -22.11 -2.35
C GLY A 46 -7.95 -22.04 -1.32
N TYR A 47 -8.00 -21.10 -0.37
CA TYR A 47 -6.93 -20.94 0.64
C TYR A 47 -7.44 -21.06 2.06
N HIS A 48 -6.72 -21.84 2.87
CA HIS A 48 -6.99 -21.99 4.30
C HIS A 48 -6.80 -20.66 5.06
N THR A 49 -5.75 -19.89 4.75
CA THR A 49 -5.43 -18.66 5.49
C THR A 49 -4.77 -17.62 4.61
N TYR A 50 -5.09 -16.36 4.87
CA TYR A 50 -4.42 -15.20 4.27
C TYR A 50 -3.57 -14.47 5.32
N ARG A 51 -2.33 -14.13 5.01
CA ARG A 51 -1.42 -13.39 5.92
C ARG A 51 -0.49 -12.44 5.17
N ILE A 52 0.23 -11.63 5.93
CA ILE A 52 1.28 -10.72 5.45
C ILE A 52 0.70 -9.71 4.42
N PRO A 53 -0.25 -8.85 4.86
CA PRO A 53 -0.88 -7.91 3.95
C PRO A 53 0.10 -6.81 3.54
N ALA A 54 0.02 -6.38 2.28
CA ALA A 54 0.58 -5.12 1.82
C ALA A 54 -0.47 -4.36 0.99
N LEU A 55 -0.52 -3.04 1.13
CA LEU A 55 -1.51 -2.19 0.47
C LEU A 55 -0.82 -0.94 -0.07
N ILE A 56 -1.07 -0.61 -1.33
CA ILE A 56 -0.62 0.64 -1.96
C ILE A 56 -1.76 1.27 -2.76
N VAL A 57 -1.63 2.57 -2.98
CA VAL A 57 -2.43 3.34 -3.95
C VAL A 57 -1.52 3.60 -5.15
N THR A 58 -1.97 3.30 -6.36
CA THR A 58 -1.23 3.60 -7.58
C THR A 58 -1.37 5.07 -7.97
N SER A 59 -0.60 5.51 -8.96
CA SER A 59 -0.73 6.85 -9.54
C SER A 59 -2.09 7.11 -10.23
N LYS A 60 -2.94 6.08 -10.38
CA LYS A 60 -4.30 6.17 -10.93
C LYS A 60 -5.39 6.00 -9.86
N ASP A 61 -5.03 6.15 -8.58
CA ASP A 61 -5.91 5.96 -7.42
C ASP A 61 -6.48 4.53 -7.26
N THR A 62 -5.91 3.55 -7.95
CA THR A 62 -6.24 2.13 -7.75
C THR A 62 -5.62 1.63 -6.46
N LEU A 63 -6.39 0.96 -5.61
CA LEU A 63 -5.85 0.22 -4.46
C LEU A 63 -5.42 -1.18 -4.90
N LEU A 64 -4.20 -1.56 -4.54
CA LEU A 64 -3.69 -2.92 -4.72
C LEU A 64 -3.43 -3.56 -3.36
N ALA A 65 -4.25 -4.55 -3.00
CA ALA A 65 -4.12 -5.32 -1.78
C ALA A 65 -3.45 -6.67 -2.07
N PHE A 66 -2.25 -6.86 -1.55
CA PHE A 66 -1.47 -8.10 -1.66
C PHE A 66 -1.51 -8.89 -0.36
N CYS A 67 -1.39 -10.20 -0.47
CA CYS A 67 -1.15 -11.07 0.68
C CYS A 67 -0.54 -12.41 0.26
N GLU A 68 -0.09 -13.17 1.25
CA GLU A 68 0.16 -14.61 1.12
C GLU A 68 -1.17 -15.37 1.19
N GLY A 69 -1.46 -16.17 0.16
CA GLY A 69 -2.47 -17.21 0.17
C GLY A 69 -1.87 -18.54 0.62
N ARG A 70 -2.14 -18.95 1.85
CA ARG A 70 -1.63 -20.20 2.43
C ARG A 70 -2.64 -21.32 2.23
N LYS A 71 -2.33 -22.28 1.34
CA LYS A 71 -3.32 -23.27 0.88
C LYS A 71 -3.80 -24.21 1.97
N LYS A 72 -2.88 -24.74 2.78
CA LYS A 72 -3.17 -25.89 3.66
C LYS A 72 -3.31 -25.56 5.14
N SER A 73 -2.67 -24.49 5.63
CA SER A 73 -2.62 -24.19 7.07
C SER A 73 -2.21 -22.73 7.33
N ARG A 74 -2.13 -22.36 8.61
CA ARG A 74 -1.55 -21.08 9.06
C ARG A 74 -0.02 -21.06 9.08
N SER A 75 0.67 -22.14 8.70
CA SER A 75 2.13 -22.25 8.77
C SER A 75 2.84 -21.21 7.89
N ASP A 76 4.02 -20.76 8.30
CA ASP A 76 4.88 -19.83 7.54
C ASP A 76 5.71 -20.53 6.44
N SER A 77 5.49 -21.83 6.22
CA SER A 77 6.15 -22.62 5.17
C SER A 77 5.17 -23.60 4.54
N GLY A 78 5.45 -23.96 3.29
CA GLY A 78 4.64 -24.88 2.48
C GLY A 78 4.19 -24.22 1.18
N ASP A 79 3.11 -24.73 0.62
CA ASP A 79 2.48 -24.24 -0.61
C ASP A 79 1.74 -22.93 -0.34
N ILE A 80 2.43 -21.82 -0.61
CA ILE A 80 1.99 -20.44 -0.35
C ILE A 80 2.13 -19.65 -1.64
N ASP A 81 1.01 -19.09 -2.10
CA ASP A 81 0.97 -18.24 -3.29
C ASP A 81 0.97 -16.76 -2.90
N LEU A 82 1.44 -15.91 -3.80
CA LEU A 82 1.32 -14.46 -3.69
C LEU A 82 0.08 -13.98 -4.44
N LEU A 83 -0.80 -13.27 -3.75
CA LEU A 83 -2.14 -12.92 -4.24
C LEU A 83 -2.32 -11.40 -4.31
N LEU A 84 -3.26 -10.99 -5.17
CA LEU A 84 -3.68 -9.59 -5.36
C LEU A 84 -5.21 -9.50 -5.49
N LYS A 85 -5.80 -8.47 -4.89
CA LYS A 85 -7.10 -7.91 -5.26
C LYS A 85 -6.96 -6.40 -5.51
N ARG A 86 -7.67 -5.91 -6.53
CA ARG A 86 -7.65 -4.50 -6.97
C ARG A 86 -8.95 -3.80 -6.60
N SER A 87 -8.91 -2.51 -6.29
CA SER A 87 -10.10 -1.67 -6.18
C SER A 87 -9.90 -0.35 -6.94
N GLU A 88 -10.81 -0.06 -7.86
CA GLU A 88 -10.81 1.16 -8.70
C GLU A 88 -11.79 2.21 -8.16
N ASN A 89 -12.33 2.00 -6.95
CA ASN A 89 -13.34 2.85 -6.34
C ASN A 89 -13.10 3.06 -4.84
N ALA A 90 -11.83 3.31 -4.48
CA ALA A 90 -11.38 3.61 -3.12
C ALA A 90 -11.77 2.56 -2.07
N GLY A 91 -11.76 1.28 -2.46
CA GLY A 91 -11.98 0.15 -1.55
C GLY A 91 -13.43 -0.26 -1.38
N LYS A 92 -14.40 0.38 -2.08
CA LYS A 92 -15.83 0.04 -1.99
C LYS A 92 -16.13 -1.33 -2.55
N THR A 93 -15.48 -1.71 -3.66
CA THR A 93 -15.55 -3.06 -4.24
C THR A 93 -14.16 -3.53 -4.64
N TRP A 94 -13.97 -4.84 -4.61
CA TRP A 94 -12.70 -5.48 -4.93
C TRP A 94 -12.86 -6.45 -6.09
N SER A 95 -11.82 -6.55 -6.92
CA SER A 95 -11.76 -7.52 -8.02
C SER A 95 -11.83 -8.96 -7.49
N LYS A 96 -12.05 -9.91 -8.41
CA LYS A 96 -11.70 -11.31 -8.15
C LYS A 96 -10.21 -11.41 -7.79
N GLN A 97 -9.88 -12.44 -7.04
CA GLN A 97 -8.50 -12.75 -6.68
C GLN A 97 -7.66 -13.02 -7.93
N TYR A 98 -6.47 -12.44 -7.96
CA TYR A 98 -5.43 -12.68 -8.95
C TYR A 98 -4.22 -13.35 -8.27
N VAL A 99 -3.65 -14.37 -8.92
CA VAL A 99 -2.44 -15.04 -8.44
C VAL A 99 -1.24 -14.38 -9.10
N VAL A 100 -0.53 -13.54 -8.34
CA VAL A 100 0.68 -12.86 -8.81
C VAL A 100 1.82 -13.85 -8.99
N TRP A 101 1.97 -14.78 -8.04
CA TRP A 101 2.99 -15.81 -8.12
C TRP A 101 2.57 -17.10 -7.42
N ASN A 102 2.75 -18.21 -8.11
CA ASN A 102 2.59 -19.57 -7.60
C ASN A 102 3.76 -20.40 -8.12
N ASP A 103 4.48 -21.02 -7.20
CA ASP A 103 5.54 -21.99 -7.49
C ASP A 103 5.28 -23.29 -6.73
N ILE A 104 4.19 -23.96 -7.12
CA ILE A 104 3.68 -25.27 -6.67
C ILE A 104 4.50 -25.92 -5.56
N GLY A 105 3.95 -25.89 -4.33
CA GLY A 105 4.56 -26.56 -3.19
C GLY A 105 5.67 -25.76 -2.49
N ASN A 106 6.11 -24.64 -3.05
CA ASN A 106 7.05 -23.70 -2.45
C ASN A 106 6.35 -22.48 -1.87
N THR A 107 7.13 -21.68 -1.14
CA THR A 107 6.64 -20.50 -0.42
C THR A 107 6.97 -19.23 -1.19
N CYS A 108 5.98 -18.67 -1.89
CA CYS A 108 6.03 -17.34 -2.51
C CYS A 108 5.37 -16.33 -1.56
N GLY A 109 6.14 -15.43 -0.95
CA GLY A 109 5.58 -14.60 0.15
C GLY A 109 6.32 -13.32 0.46
N ASN A 110 5.93 -12.68 1.56
CA ASN A 110 6.37 -11.35 1.98
C ASN A 110 6.29 -10.27 0.88
N PRO A 111 5.08 -9.92 0.39
CA PRO A 111 4.93 -8.82 -0.56
C PRO A 111 5.42 -7.49 0.03
N CYS A 112 6.24 -6.77 -0.74
CA CYS A 112 6.67 -5.41 -0.46
C CYS A 112 6.57 -4.57 -1.75
N PRO A 113 5.35 -4.08 -2.08
CA PRO A 113 5.12 -3.26 -3.26
C PRO A 113 5.56 -1.81 -3.05
N VAL A 114 6.09 -1.19 -4.10
CA VAL A 114 6.47 0.23 -4.17
C VAL A 114 6.04 0.78 -5.52
N VAL A 115 5.40 1.95 -5.52
CA VAL A 115 5.07 2.68 -6.75
C VAL A 115 6.21 3.64 -7.05
N ASP A 116 6.80 3.53 -8.24
CA ASP A 116 7.63 4.58 -8.79
C ASP A 116 6.72 5.72 -9.26
N GLN A 117 6.73 6.83 -8.52
CA GLN A 117 5.87 7.98 -8.80
C GLN A 117 6.23 8.73 -10.09
N GLN A 118 7.44 8.55 -10.63
CA GLN A 118 7.85 9.21 -11.88
C GLN A 118 7.31 8.47 -13.11
N THR A 119 7.33 7.14 -13.08
CA THR A 119 6.94 6.30 -14.22
C THR A 119 5.55 5.68 -14.09
N GLY A 120 5.04 5.56 -12.87
CA GLY A 120 3.84 4.79 -12.54
C GLY A 120 4.09 3.27 -12.47
N THR A 121 5.32 2.80 -12.74
CA THR A 121 5.67 1.38 -12.59
C THR A 121 5.54 0.95 -11.13
N ILE A 122 4.99 -0.24 -10.94
CA ILE A 122 4.83 -0.84 -9.63
C ILE A 122 5.86 -1.94 -9.51
N TRP A 123 6.80 -1.75 -8.58
CA TRP A 123 7.79 -2.75 -8.22
C TRP A 123 7.27 -3.57 -7.05
N LEU A 124 7.38 -4.89 -7.13
CA LEU A 124 6.98 -5.80 -6.07
C LEU A 124 8.16 -6.68 -5.70
N LEU A 125 8.78 -6.33 -4.57
CA LEU A 125 9.74 -7.20 -3.93
C LEU A 125 8.98 -8.29 -3.17
N MET A 126 9.54 -9.48 -3.22
CA MET A 126 8.95 -10.68 -2.63
C MET A 126 10.07 -11.64 -2.26
N THR A 127 9.72 -12.67 -1.52
CA THR A 127 10.66 -13.72 -1.12
C THR A 127 10.18 -15.08 -1.58
N TRP A 128 11.15 -15.97 -1.74
CA TRP A 128 10.92 -17.36 -2.08
C TRP A 128 11.79 -18.28 -1.25
N ASN A 129 11.24 -19.41 -0.84
CA ASN A 129 12.01 -20.55 -0.34
C ASN A 129 11.28 -21.84 -0.68
N ARG A 130 12.01 -22.95 -0.63
CA ARG A 130 11.39 -24.27 -0.72
C ARG A 130 10.34 -24.44 0.37
N GLY A 131 9.19 -25.04 0.05
CA GLY A 131 8.10 -25.18 1.02
C GLY A 131 8.38 -26.24 2.10
N ASP A 132 9.34 -27.13 1.87
CA ASP A 132 9.82 -28.10 2.86
C ASP A 132 10.93 -27.54 3.77
N ASP A 133 11.50 -26.38 3.44
CA ASP A 133 12.45 -25.68 4.30
C ASP A 133 11.73 -24.74 5.27
N ARG A 134 11.72 -25.13 6.55
CA ARG A 134 11.14 -24.31 7.62
C ARG A 134 12.08 -23.19 8.02
N GLU A 135 11.50 -22.10 8.51
CA GLU A 135 12.22 -20.89 8.94
C GLU A 135 13.45 -21.17 9.83
N GLY A 136 13.33 -22.09 10.80
CA GLY A 136 14.43 -22.45 11.69
C GLY A 136 15.64 -23.05 10.97
N ALA A 137 15.43 -23.85 9.92
CA ALA A 137 16.51 -24.44 9.12
C ALA A 137 17.15 -23.40 8.20
N ILE A 138 16.33 -22.52 7.61
CA ILE A 138 16.80 -21.39 6.78
C ILE A 138 17.72 -20.49 7.60
N LYS A 139 17.29 -20.07 8.80
CA LYS A 139 18.08 -19.18 9.68
C LYS A 139 19.42 -19.78 10.10
N LYS A 140 19.48 -21.10 10.25
CA LYS A 140 20.69 -21.84 10.64
C LYS A 140 21.55 -22.25 9.44
N ASN A 141 21.12 -21.94 8.22
CA ASN A 141 21.75 -22.41 6.98
C ASN A 141 21.88 -23.94 6.92
N THR A 142 20.87 -24.66 7.41
CA THR A 142 20.78 -26.12 7.39
C THR A 142 19.60 -26.62 6.56
N GLY A 143 18.91 -25.73 5.84
CA GLY A 143 17.86 -26.08 4.88
C GLY A 143 18.44 -26.72 3.62
N ARG A 144 17.57 -27.27 2.78
CA ARG A 144 17.95 -27.76 1.44
C ARG A 144 18.30 -26.62 0.50
N ASP A 145 17.69 -25.47 0.70
CA ASP A 145 18.01 -24.21 0.05
C ASP A 145 17.92 -23.05 1.07
N THR A 146 18.21 -21.85 0.60
CA THR A 146 18.09 -20.59 1.34
C THR A 146 16.87 -19.80 0.88
N ARG A 147 16.50 -18.78 1.65
CA ARG A 147 15.46 -17.83 1.23
C ARG A 147 16.05 -16.83 0.25
N ARG A 148 15.41 -16.68 -0.91
CA ARG A 148 15.79 -15.77 -1.99
C ARG A 148 14.90 -14.53 -2.00
N VAL A 149 15.48 -13.38 -2.33
CA VAL A 149 14.77 -12.14 -2.67
C VAL A 149 14.53 -12.12 -4.18
N ARG A 150 13.31 -11.80 -4.57
CA ARG A 150 12.86 -11.72 -5.95
C ARG A 150 12.11 -10.42 -6.20
N VAL A 151 12.09 -9.98 -7.45
CA VAL A 151 11.38 -8.78 -7.89
C VAL A 151 10.50 -9.09 -9.09
N SER A 152 9.27 -8.60 -9.06
CA SER A 152 8.38 -8.51 -10.20
C SER A 152 7.97 -7.05 -10.38
N ARG A 153 7.43 -6.71 -11.55
CA ARG A 153 6.89 -5.39 -11.84
C ARG A 153 5.64 -5.44 -12.69
N SER A 154 4.80 -4.42 -12.54
CA SER A 154 3.64 -4.10 -13.38
C SER A 154 3.80 -2.70 -13.96
N ASP A 155 3.56 -2.56 -15.26
CA ASP A 155 3.52 -1.27 -15.97
C ASP A 155 2.07 -0.88 -16.35
N ASP A 156 1.08 -1.66 -15.91
CA ASP A 156 -0.32 -1.58 -16.32
C ASP A 156 -1.28 -1.47 -15.12
N ASP A 157 -0.88 -0.71 -14.10
CA ASP A 157 -1.71 -0.41 -12.93
C ASP A 157 -2.09 -1.66 -12.11
N GLY A 158 -1.17 -2.62 -12.04
CA GLY A 158 -1.31 -3.86 -11.29
C GLY A 158 -2.17 -4.92 -11.99
N ALA A 159 -2.54 -4.73 -13.25
CA ALA A 159 -3.36 -5.68 -14.00
C ALA A 159 -2.60 -6.95 -14.39
N THR A 160 -1.33 -6.81 -14.79
CA THR A 160 -0.44 -7.95 -15.08
C THR A 160 0.93 -7.76 -14.42
N TRP A 161 1.63 -8.88 -14.25
CA TRP A 161 2.91 -8.94 -13.56
C TRP A 161 3.94 -9.69 -14.38
N SER A 162 5.14 -9.15 -14.45
CA SER A 162 6.27 -9.83 -15.08
C SER A 162 6.72 -11.05 -14.28
N LYS A 163 7.37 -12.01 -14.96
CA LYS A 163 7.97 -13.17 -14.30
C LYS A 163 8.97 -12.72 -13.21
N PRO A 164 8.90 -13.24 -11.98
CA PRO A 164 9.83 -12.85 -10.91
C PRO A 164 11.30 -13.11 -11.26
N ALA A 165 12.14 -12.08 -11.17
CA ALA A 165 13.58 -12.15 -11.30
C ALA A 165 14.24 -12.31 -9.92
N GLU A 166 15.30 -13.12 -9.81
CA GLU A 166 16.06 -13.26 -8.56
C GLU A 166 17.06 -12.11 -8.41
N ILE A 167 17.20 -11.60 -7.19
CA ILE A 167 18.15 -10.53 -6.81
C ILE A 167 18.88 -10.83 -5.49
N THR A 168 19.05 -12.12 -5.15
CA THR A 168 19.73 -12.57 -3.91
C THR A 168 21.24 -12.55 -4.06
#